data_AF-A0A1B6DNK4-F1
#
_entry.id   AF-A0A1B6DNK4-F1
#
_cell.length_a   1.000
_cell.length_b   1.000
_cell.length_c   1.000
_cell.angle_alpha   90.00
_cell.angle_beta   90.00
_cell.angle_gamma   90.00
#
_symmetry.space_group_name_H-M   'P 1'
#
loop_
_entity.id
_entity.type
_entity.pdbx_description
1 polymer ?
#
loop_
_entity_poly.entity_id
_entity_poly.type
_entity_poly.pdbx_seq_one_letter_code
_entity_poly.pdbx_strand_id
1 'polypeptide(L)'
;MDSPGDELQTKYHKIAAEYSKVRAQLAVLKKAIIEEQSRNVELKELLREKDQSLRRADLEADSLTFRNEQLTRRVTVLQEELDGLQNQTKAKKNKMKIEEGHQNSEITNHIIDEEFRKKIAENAQLLSLMHEKEESFKNENSYLTSQIEKLEQELNQLRITSLENAESYKNIISELKSEISCIKNDQKQNGQMSVELSLLQKSHSEYELAAETKLNSLNKIIKEQLSFIDSSNEVFNSLNVNCTADLKQGNVSNNSLDDLRSALEQLCTTLANWHSYTALRLCLLPTNKSTVNFKYSKHLNEMNELATELSSSIRFDLVELENDSKISAIQDFSGKLLKYSNLSETLLIHQRLSIEEENGKFNKEISKENNEKLLDNSNQLIKIILQLNSHIAIATKSNIFLQVMKNFQRKKHDFIRIFETLQEAFEDLFSTYATKSTIESDFADQELKQINEDIANCFSMLMISSAKVSIFKYLIYFIFIYRPLQLMSFFQIVCCLQELTKHADNLQVPHTVVLDLKRRATHYINSLQSVSKFIKHTF
;
A
#
# COMPACT_ATOMS: atom_id res chain seq x y z
N MET A 1 7.06 -8.13 40.38
CA MET A 1 8.16 -7.19 40.70
C MET A 1 8.82 -6.89 39.37
N ASP A 2 8.22 -5.99 38.60
CA ASP A 2 8.75 -5.64 37.28
C ASP A 2 10.05 -4.86 37.48
N SER A 3 11.10 -5.34 36.84
CA SER A 3 12.44 -4.79 36.99
C SER A 3 12.45 -3.35 36.47
N PRO A 4 12.87 -2.35 37.27
CA PRO A 4 12.93 -0.94 36.86
C PRO A 4 13.74 -0.71 35.57
N GLY A 5 14.59 -1.65 35.18
CA GLY A 5 15.38 -1.62 33.95
C GLY A 5 14.56 -1.76 32.67
N ASP A 6 13.51 -2.58 32.65
CA ASP A 6 12.73 -2.85 31.43
C ASP A 6 11.80 -1.68 31.08
N GLU A 7 11.24 -1.02 32.10
CA GLU A 7 10.50 0.23 31.91
C GLU A 7 11.39 1.35 31.39
N LEU A 8 12.63 1.44 31.91
CA LEU A 8 13.60 2.46 31.49
C LEU A 8 14.04 2.23 30.04
N GLN A 9 14.29 0.97 29.65
CA GLN A 9 14.63 0.60 28.28
C GLN A 9 13.49 0.90 27.30
N THR A 10 12.25 0.64 27.71
CA THR A 10 11.06 0.96 26.90
C THR A 10 10.90 2.47 26.72
N LYS A 11 11.12 3.26 27.79
CA LYS A 11 11.11 4.74 27.71
C LYS A 11 12.21 5.26 26.79
N TYR A 12 13.41 4.68 26.85
CA TYR A 12 14.53 5.06 25.98
C TYR A 12 14.24 4.78 24.50
N HIS A 13 13.67 3.61 24.19
CA HIS A 13 13.31 3.25 22.82
C HIS A 13 12.21 4.15 22.24
N LYS A 14 11.19 4.49 23.05
CA LYS A 14 10.15 5.45 22.66
C LYS A 14 10.74 6.85 22.36
N ILE A 15 11.64 7.34 23.22
CA ILE A 15 12.29 8.64 23.00
C ILE A 15 13.15 8.63 21.73
N ALA A 16 13.87 7.54 21.46
CA ALA A 16 14.67 7.40 20.23
C ALA A 16 13.80 7.39 18.95
N ALA A 17 12.63 6.72 19.00
CA ALA A 17 11.67 6.70 17.91
C ALA A 17 11.06 8.09 17.65
N GLU A 18 10.63 8.78 18.71
CA GLU A 18 10.11 10.16 18.62
C GLU A 18 11.19 11.14 18.10
N TYR A 19 12.43 11.03 18.58
CA TYR A 19 13.55 11.82 18.07
C TYR A 19 13.81 11.58 16.58
N SER A 20 13.74 10.32 16.13
CA SER A 20 13.91 9.96 14.72
C SER A 20 12.81 10.56 13.85
N LYS A 21 11.56 10.54 14.34
CA LYS A 21 10.41 11.15 13.68
C LYS A 21 10.54 12.67 13.56
N VAL A 22 10.92 13.36 14.64
CA VAL A 22 11.16 14.81 14.63
C VAL A 22 12.32 15.17 13.69
N ARG A 23 13.38 14.35 13.65
CA ARG A 23 14.50 14.56 12.73
C ARG A 23 14.11 14.43 11.26
N ALA A 24 13.25 13.46 10.93
CA ALA A 24 12.72 13.29 9.57
C ALA A 24 11.85 14.49 9.17
N GLN A 25 10.95 14.95 10.04
CA GLN A 25 10.12 16.13 9.81
C GLN A 25 10.97 17.40 9.60
N LEU A 26 12.01 17.58 10.41
CA LEU A 26 12.94 18.71 10.30
C LEU A 26 13.69 18.69 8.96
N ALA A 27 14.06 17.52 8.44
CA ALA A 27 14.71 17.42 7.13
C ALA A 27 13.78 17.84 5.98
N VAL A 28 12.51 17.41 6.02
CA VAL A 28 11.50 17.82 5.03
C VAL A 28 11.23 19.32 5.13
N LEU A 29 11.06 19.85 6.35
CA LEU A 29 10.79 21.28 6.55
C LEU A 29 11.96 22.16 6.09
N LYS A 30 13.21 21.75 6.36
CA LYS A 30 14.39 22.47 5.85
C LYS A 30 14.41 22.50 4.32
N LYS A 31 14.09 21.38 3.66
CA LYS A 31 14.02 21.32 2.21
C LYS A 31 12.94 22.27 1.66
N ALA A 32 11.73 22.23 2.25
CA ALA A 32 10.64 23.12 1.87
C ALA A 32 10.99 24.61 2.06
N ILE A 33 11.70 24.96 3.14
CA ILE A 33 12.17 26.34 3.38
C ILE A 33 13.16 26.77 2.30
N ILE A 34 14.12 25.91 1.93
CA ILE A 34 15.11 26.22 0.89
C ILE A 34 14.42 26.40 -0.46
N GLU A 35 13.48 25.53 -0.81
CA GLU A 35 12.70 25.63 -2.05
C GLU A 35 11.88 26.93 -2.09
N GLU A 36 11.19 27.28 -1.00
CA GLU A 36 10.42 28.52 -0.94
C GLU A 36 11.31 29.77 -0.96
N GLN A 37 12.50 29.71 -0.35
CA GLN A 37 13.51 30.79 -0.45
C GLN A 37 13.99 30.96 -1.89
N SER A 38 14.29 29.87 -2.60
CA SER A 38 14.68 29.92 -4.03
C SER A 38 13.57 30.56 -4.87
N ARG A 39 12.33 30.07 -4.69
CA ARG A 39 11.15 30.59 -5.39
C ARG A 39 10.91 32.07 -5.11
N ASN A 40 11.15 32.52 -3.87
CA ASN A 40 11.02 33.93 -3.50
C ASN A 40 12.06 34.82 -4.20
N VAL A 41 13.29 34.34 -4.36
CA VAL A 41 14.34 35.04 -5.09
C VAL A 41 13.98 35.16 -6.57
N GLU A 42 13.52 34.07 -7.20
CA GLU A 42 13.07 34.08 -8.59
C GLU A 42 11.91 35.06 -8.81
N LEU A 43 10.92 35.06 -7.93
CA LEU A 43 9.80 36.00 -8.01
C LEU A 43 10.23 37.47 -7.86
N LYS A 44 11.21 37.75 -7.00
CA LYS A 44 11.76 39.11 -6.85
C LYS A 44 12.49 39.56 -8.10
N GLU A 45 13.26 38.69 -8.74
CA GLU A 45 13.94 39.03 -10.01
C GLU A 45 12.93 39.24 -11.14
N LEU A 46 11.91 38.38 -11.25
CA LEU A 46 10.83 38.55 -12.24
C LEU A 46 10.10 39.88 -12.03
N LEU A 47 9.79 40.24 -10.77
CA LEU A 47 9.16 41.50 -10.44
C LEU A 47 10.04 42.69 -10.87
N ARG A 48 11.34 42.62 -10.58
CA ARG A 48 12.31 43.65 -10.98
C ARG A 48 12.40 43.81 -12.49
N GLU A 49 12.38 42.70 -13.24
CA GLU A 49 12.39 42.72 -14.70
C GLU A 49 11.11 43.35 -15.26
N LYS A 50 9.95 42.99 -14.70
CA LYS A 50 8.65 43.57 -15.09
C LYS A 50 8.57 45.06 -14.77
N ASP A 51 9.04 45.49 -13.61
CA ASP A 51 9.13 46.91 -13.24
C ASP A 51 10.03 47.68 -14.21
N GLN A 52 11.15 47.08 -14.62
CA GLN A 52 12.04 47.71 -15.61
C GLN A 52 11.37 47.81 -16.99
N SER A 53 10.68 46.76 -17.41
CA SER A 53 9.93 46.75 -18.67
C SER A 53 8.80 47.79 -18.67
N LEU A 54 8.08 47.91 -17.55
CA LEU A 54 7.00 48.88 -17.38
C LEU A 54 7.55 50.31 -17.50
N ARG A 55 8.66 50.62 -16.83
CA ARG A 55 9.32 51.93 -16.96
C ARG A 55 9.75 52.25 -18.40
N ARG A 56 10.18 51.25 -19.19
CA ARG A 56 10.52 51.47 -20.60
C ARG A 56 9.28 51.79 -21.43
N ALA A 57 8.19 51.06 -21.19
CA ALA A 57 6.91 51.29 -21.87
C ALA A 57 6.34 52.68 -21.53
N ASP A 58 6.43 53.11 -20.27
CA ASP A 58 5.98 54.46 -19.86
C ASP A 58 6.78 55.56 -20.58
N LEU A 59 8.11 55.42 -20.70
CA LEU A 59 8.93 56.38 -21.44
C LEU A 59 8.60 56.41 -22.94
N GLU A 60 8.26 55.26 -23.53
CA GLU A 60 7.82 55.19 -24.93
C GLU A 60 6.45 55.86 -25.11
N ALA A 61 5.51 55.62 -24.19
CA ALA A 61 4.20 56.26 -24.17
C ALA A 61 4.32 57.78 -24.04
N ASP A 62 5.18 58.29 -23.16
CA ASP A 62 5.48 59.71 -23.04
C ASP A 62 6.07 60.29 -24.33
N SER A 63 7.01 59.57 -24.95
CA SER A 63 7.60 59.98 -26.23
C SER A 63 6.58 60.03 -27.37
N LEU A 64 5.67 59.07 -27.43
CA LEU A 64 4.61 59.01 -28.45
C LEU A 64 3.58 60.11 -28.20
N THR A 65 3.21 60.36 -26.95
CA THR A 65 2.32 61.45 -26.54
C THR A 65 2.89 62.80 -26.99
N PHE A 66 4.17 63.05 -26.73
CA PHE A 66 4.83 64.28 -27.17
C PHE A 66 4.81 64.45 -28.70
N ARG A 67 5.07 63.38 -29.46
CA ARG A 67 5.00 63.43 -30.94
C ARG A 67 3.57 63.69 -31.42
N ASN A 68 2.58 63.05 -30.81
CA ASN A 68 1.18 63.26 -31.14
C ASN A 68 0.73 64.68 -30.84
N GLU A 69 1.15 65.28 -29.73
CA GLU A 69 0.88 66.69 -29.45
C GLU A 69 1.49 67.62 -30.51
N GLN A 70 2.74 67.35 -30.93
CA GLN A 70 3.40 68.14 -31.96
C GLN A 70 2.67 68.03 -33.31
N LEU A 71 2.29 66.82 -33.72
CA LEU A 71 1.52 66.57 -34.93
C LEU A 71 0.16 67.26 -34.88
N THR A 72 -0.53 67.18 -33.73
CA THR A 72 -1.82 67.84 -33.52
C THR A 72 -1.69 69.35 -33.71
N ARG A 73 -0.67 70.00 -33.13
CA ARG A 73 -0.42 71.43 -33.33
C ARG A 73 -0.12 71.80 -34.78
N ARG A 74 0.59 70.94 -35.51
CA ARG A 74 0.87 71.16 -36.94
C ARG A 74 -0.40 71.03 -37.78
N VAL A 75 -1.24 70.04 -37.48
CA VAL A 75 -2.52 69.84 -38.15
C VAL A 75 -3.45 71.03 -37.91
N THR A 76 -3.54 71.53 -36.67
CA THR A 76 -4.37 72.72 -36.38
C THR A 76 -3.91 73.95 -37.15
N VAL A 77 -2.61 74.21 -37.24
CA VAL A 77 -2.08 75.34 -38.04
C VAL A 77 -2.42 75.19 -39.52
N LEU A 78 -2.25 73.98 -40.08
CA LEU A 78 -2.57 73.73 -41.50
C LEU A 78 -4.08 73.87 -41.78
N GLN A 79 -4.94 73.49 -40.83
CA GLN A 79 -6.38 73.69 -40.94
C GLN A 79 -6.75 75.18 -40.93
N GLU A 80 -6.15 75.97 -40.03
CA GLU A 80 -6.33 77.42 -39.97
C GLU A 80 -5.88 78.12 -41.27
N GLU A 81 -4.76 77.69 -41.87
CA GLU A 81 -4.28 78.18 -43.17
C GLU A 81 -5.25 77.83 -44.31
N LEU A 82 -5.78 76.60 -44.32
CA LEU A 82 -6.69 76.13 -45.36
C LEU A 82 -8.02 76.90 -45.33
N ASP A 83 -8.56 77.16 -44.14
CA ASP A 83 -9.77 77.95 -43.94
C ASP A 83 -9.55 79.42 -44.37
N GLY A 84 -8.34 79.97 -44.15
CA GLY A 84 -7.95 81.28 -44.67
C GLY A 84 -7.99 81.37 -46.20
N LEU A 85 -7.51 80.33 -46.90
CA LEU A 85 -7.49 80.26 -48.36
C LEU A 85 -8.87 80.03 -48.98
N GLN A 86 -9.72 79.22 -48.35
CA GLN A 86 -11.11 79.01 -48.80
C GLN A 86 -11.96 80.29 -48.70
N ASN A 87 -11.66 81.16 -47.75
CA ASN A 87 -12.34 82.44 -47.61
C ASN A 87 -11.89 83.50 -48.64
N GLN A 88 -10.71 83.35 -49.27
CA GLN A 88 -10.21 84.26 -50.30
C GLN A 88 -10.67 83.91 -51.73
N THR A 89 -11.04 82.65 -51.99
CA THR A 89 -11.32 82.15 -53.35
C THR A 89 -12.76 82.38 -53.83
N LYS A 90 -13.68 82.88 -52.99
CA LYS A 90 -15.08 83.16 -53.37
C LYS A 90 -15.32 84.52 -54.05
N ALA A 91 -14.30 85.36 -54.30
CA ALA A 91 -14.50 86.78 -54.64
C ALA A 91 -14.22 87.24 -56.10
N LYS A 92 -13.77 86.40 -57.05
CA LYS A 92 -13.45 86.91 -58.41
C LYS A 92 -13.79 85.95 -59.55
N LYS A 93 -15.02 86.07 -60.07
CA LYS A 93 -15.38 85.68 -61.46
C LYS A 93 -16.24 86.79 -62.07
N ASN A 94 -15.64 87.66 -62.91
CA ASN A 94 -16.35 88.27 -64.03
C ASN A 94 -15.42 89.06 -64.99
N LYS A 95 -15.65 88.82 -66.28
CA LYS A 95 -15.60 89.72 -67.47
C LYS A 95 -14.33 89.89 -68.33
N MET A 96 -14.62 89.75 -69.64
CA MET A 96 -14.05 90.40 -70.85
C MET A 96 -12.77 89.81 -71.46
N LYS A 97 -12.48 89.93 -72.76
CA LYS A 97 -13.18 89.90 -74.07
C LYS A 97 -12.03 89.99 -75.11
N ILE A 98 -12.01 89.08 -76.09
CA ILE A 98 -11.48 89.07 -77.48
C ILE A 98 -10.50 90.20 -77.91
N GLU A 99 -9.35 89.86 -78.53
CA GLU A 99 -8.96 90.22 -79.92
C GLU A 99 -7.61 89.60 -80.38
N GLU A 100 -7.57 89.18 -81.65
CA GLU A 100 -6.52 88.42 -82.34
C GLU A 100 -5.42 89.32 -82.96
N GLY A 101 -4.22 88.76 -83.10
CA GLY A 101 -3.10 89.36 -83.83
C GLY A 101 -2.15 88.29 -84.35
N HIS A 102 -2.51 87.65 -85.46
CA HIS A 102 -1.67 86.70 -86.19
C HIS A 102 -0.42 87.39 -86.75
N GLN A 103 0.78 86.98 -86.28
CA GLN A 103 2.04 86.82 -87.06
C GLN A 103 3.15 86.05 -86.29
N ASN A 104 2.86 85.41 -85.15
CA ASN A 104 3.83 84.61 -84.38
C ASN A 104 3.64 83.09 -84.48
N SER A 105 2.76 82.55 -85.35
CA SER A 105 2.25 81.18 -85.16
C SER A 105 3.31 80.07 -85.18
N GLU A 106 4.41 80.17 -85.93
CA GLU A 106 5.43 79.11 -85.93
C GLU A 106 6.33 79.13 -84.68
N ILE A 107 6.73 80.31 -84.20
CA ILE A 107 7.51 80.46 -82.95
C ILE A 107 6.63 80.20 -81.74
N THR A 108 5.36 80.66 -81.78
CA THR A 108 4.40 80.38 -80.71
C THR A 108 4.04 78.90 -80.67
N ASN A 109 3.85 78.23 -81.82
CA ASN A 109 3.59 76.79 -81.85
C ASN A 109 4.80 75.99 -81.35
N HIS A 110 6.05 76.37 -81.68
CA HIS A 110 7.23 75.70 -81.14
C HIS A 110 7.39 75.91 -79.62
N ILE A 111 7.17 77.13 -79.12
CA ILE A 111 7.21 77.41 -77.67
C ILE A 111 6.08 76.66 -76.94
N ILE A 112 4.89 76.63 -77.53
CA ILE A 112 3.73 75.89 -77.02
C ILE A 112 4.02 74.38 -77.04
N ASP A 113 4.64 73.84 -78.08
CA ASP A 113 5.01 72.43 -78.17
C ASP A 113 6.12 72.08 -77.15
N GLU A 114 7.07 72.98 -76.91
CA GLU A 114 8.09 72.81 -75.89
C GLU A 114 7.50 72.88 -74.48
N GLU A 115 6.55 73.80 -74.23
CA GLU A 115 5.79 73.85 -72.98
C GLU A 115 4.88 72.64 -72.79
N PHE A 116 4.25 72.12 -73.86
CA PHE A 116 3.47 70.89 -73.79
C PHE A 116 4.37 69.70 -73.51
N ARG A 117 5.54 69.60 -74.13
CA ARG A 117 6.53 68.55 -73.82
C ARG A 117 7.01 68.64 -72.37
N LYS A 118 7.28 69.84 -71.85
CA LYS A 118 7.64 70.06 -70.45
C LYS A 118 6.51 69.67 -69.51
N LYS A 119 5.27 70.07 -69.80
CA LYS A 119 4.09 69.68 -68.99
C LYS A 119 3.79 68.19 -69.06
N ILE A 120 3.98 67.54 -70.21
CA ILE A 120 3.82 66.09 -70.34
C ILE A 120 4.90 65.37 -69.52
N ALA A 121 6.15 65.84 -69.58
CA ALA A 121 7.24 65.29 -68.78
C ALA A 121 7.02 65.50 -67.27
N GLU A 122 6.57 66.69 -66.87
CA GLU A 122 6.23 67.00 -65.48
C GLU A 122 5.05 66.16 -64.99
N ASN A 123 3.98 66.00 -65.79
CA ASN A 123 2.87 65.10 -65.44
C ASN A 123 3.33 63.64 -65.33
N ALA A 124 4.20 63.18 -66.20
CA ALA A 124 4.76 61.83 -66.12
C ALA A 124 5.59 61.64 -64.83
N GLN A 125 6.38 62.64 -64.45
CA GLN A 125 7.13 62.64 -63.19
C GLN A 125 6.21 62.70 -61.97
N LEU A 126 5.18 63.55 -61.99
CA LEU A 126 4.18 63.64 -60.92
C LEU A 126 3.39 62.34 -60.77
N LEU A 127 2.99 61.70 -61.87
CA LEU A 127 2.34 60.38 -61.85
C LEU A 127 3.25 59.31 -61.25
N SER A 128 4.55 59.31 -61.60
CA SER A 128 5.52 58.39 -61.02
C SER A 128 5.69 58.62 -59.51
N LEU A 129 5.80 59.88 -59.08
CA LEU A 129 5.92 60.23 -57.67
C LEU A 129 4.64 59.91 -56.89
N MET A 130 3.47 60.16 -57.48
CA MET A 130 2.18 59.80 -56.91
C MET A 130 2.07 58.29 -56.74
N HIS A 131 2.46 57.51 -57.75
CA HIS A 131 2.44 56.06 -57.68
C HIS A 131 3.39 55.51 -56.60
N GLU A 132 4.61 56.05 -56.52
CA GLU A 132 5.57 55.67 -55.47
C GLU A 132 5.03 56.00 -54.05
N LYS A 133 4.38 57.15 -53.88
CA LYS A 133 3.73 57.51 -52.62
C LYS A 133 2.53 56.63 -52.30
N GLU A 134 1.68 56.33 -53.28
CA GLU A 134 0.56 55.40 -53.12
C GLU A 134 1.03 54.00 -52.74
N GLU A 135 2.11 53.51 -53.36
CA GLU A 135 2.70 52.21 -53.03
C GLU A 135 3.31 52.21 -51.62
N SER A 136 4.04 53.27 -51.25
CA SER A 136 4.55 53.45 -49.88
C SER A 136 3.42 53.45 -48.84
N PHE A 137 2.34 54.20 -49.08
CA PHE A 137 1.19 54.23 -48.18
C PHE A 137 0.46 52.90 -48.12
N LYS A 138 0.35 52.19 -49.25
CA LYS A 138 -0.25 50.86 -49.29
C LYS A 138 0.56 49.85 -48.47
N ASN A 139 1.88 49.92 -48.56
CA ASN A 139 2.78 49.07 -47.78
C ASN A 139 2.72 49.40 -46.28
N GLU A 140 2.70 50.68 -45.91
CA GLU A 140 2.54 51.11 -44.52
C GLU A 140 1.18 50.69 -43.95
N ASN A 141 0.09 50.90 -44.69
CA ASN A 141 -1.25 50.45 -44.29
C ASN A 141 -1.28 48.92 -44.13
N SER A 142 -0.72 48.16 -45.07
CA SER A 142 -0.66 46.70 -44.95
C SER A 142 0.13 46.27 -43.70
N TYR A 143 1.25 46.92 -43.40
CA TYR A 143 2.04 46.64 -42.21
C TYR A 143 1.26 46.94 -40.92
N LEU A 144 0.63 48.12 -40.84
CA LEU A 144 -0.16 48.53 -39.69
C LEU A 144 -1.38 47.61 -39.49
N THR A 145 -2.09 47.25 -40.57
CA THR A 145 -3.19 46.28 -40.49
C THR A 145 -2.71 44.93 -39.97
N SER A 146 -1.60 44.40 -40.48
CA SER A 146 -1.02 43.15 -39.96
C SER A 146 -0.57 43.26 -38.49
N GLN A 147 -0.11 44.43 -38.05
CA GLN A 147 0.26 44.64 -36.65
C GLN A 147 -0.97 44.71 -35.73
N ILE A 148 -2.04 45.36 -36.18
CA ILE A 148 -3.33 45.40 -35.48
C ILE A 148 -3.89 43.99 -35.34
N GLU A 149 -3.93 43.19 -36.41
CA GLU A 149 -4.42 41.81 -36.37
C GLU A 149 -3.64 40.95 -35.36
N LYS A 150 -2.31 41.10 -35.28
CA LYS A 150 -1.49 40.38 -34.29
C LYS A 150 -1.82 40.79 -32.86
N LEU A 151 -1.93 42.09 -32.59
CA LEU A 151 -2.26 42.60 -31.26
C LEU A 151 -3.68 42.18 -30.83
N GLU A 152 -4.64 42.18 -31.75
CA GLU A 152 -5.99 41.68 -31.49
C GLU A 152 -6.00 40.18 -31.16
N GLN A 153 -5.20 39.37 -31.86
CA GLN A 153 -5.04 37.95 -31.56
C GLN A 153 -4.41 37.73 -30.18
N GLU A 154 -3.34 38.44 -29.85
CA GLU A 154 -2.68 38.37 -28.52
C GLU A 154 -3.63 38.78 -27.40
N LEU A 155 -4.37 39.88 -27.57
CA LEU A 155 -5.38 40.31 -26.61
C LEU A 155 -6.48 39.27 -26.42
N ASN A 156 -6.95 38.64 -27.49
CA ASN A 156 -7.98 37.61 -27.39
C ASN A 156 -7.45 36.35 -26.69
N GLN A 157 -6.21 35.94 -26.96
CA GLN A 157 -5.56 34.82 -26.26
C GLN A 157 -5.38 35.11 -24.76
N LEU A 158 -4.92 36.31 -24.40
CA LEU A 158 -4.81 36.73 -23.01
C LEU A 158 -6.17 36.74 -22.32
N ARG A 159 -7.22 37.20 -23.01
CA ARG A 159 -8.58 37.19 -22.47
C ARG A 159 -9.10 35.77 -22.22
N ILE A 160 -8.88 34.84 -23.15
CA ILE A 160 -9.26 33.43 -22.98
C ILE A 160 -8.51 32.82 -21.79
N THR A 161 -7.18 32.97 -21.75
CA THR A 161 -6.35 32.46 -20.65
C THR A 161 -6.76 33.06 -19.30
N SER A 162 -7.12 34.34 -19.27
CA SER A 162 -7.62 35.00 -18.05
C SER A 162 -8.95 34.42 -17.58
N LEU A 163 -9.87 34.08 -18.50
CA LEU A 163 -11.15 33.45 -18.17
C LEU A 163 -10.95 32.02 -17.66
N GLU A 164 -10.07 31.25 -18.30
CA GLU A 164 -9.71 29.89 -17.85
C GLU A 164 -9.09 29.91 -16.45
N ASN A 165 -8.16 30.85 -16.21
CA ASN A 165 -7.57 31.04 -14.89
C ASN A 165 -8.63 31.44 -13.84
N ALA A 166 -9.57 32.32 -14.18
CA ALA A 166 -10.64 32.72 -13.28
C ALA A 166 -11.55 31.55 -12.90
N GLU A 167 -11.91 30.68 -13.84
CA GLU A 167 -12.72 29.48 -13.56
C GLU A 167 -11.91 28.44 -12.75
N SER A 168 -10.61 28.28 -13.04
CA SER A 168 -9.71 27.44 -12.25
C SER A 168 -9.64 27.89 -10.78
N TYR A 169 -9.42 29.19 -10.53
CA TYR A 169 -9.41 29.72 -9.16
C TYR A 169 -10.76 29.54 -8.45
N LYS A 170 -11.87 29.70 -9.17
CA LYS A 170 -13.21 29.50 -8.62
C LYS A 170 -13.45 28.03 -8.23
N ASN A 171 -12.95 27.08 -9.01
CA ASN A 171 -13.00 25.65 -8.69
C ASN A 171 -12.13 25.32 -7.47
N ILE A 172 -10.91 25.83 -7.41
CA ILE A 172 -10.05 25.65 -6.23
C ILE A 172 -10.72 26.23 -4.97
N ILE A 173 -11.35 27.41 -5.08
CA ILE A 173 -12.09 28.00 -3.96
C ILE A 173 -13.28 27.15 -3.53
N SER A 174 -13.98 26.49 -4.46
CA SER A 174 -15.11 25.62 -4.12
C SER A 174 -14.65 24.32 -3.45
N GLU A 175 -13.55 23.74 -3.92
CA GLU A 175 -12.88 22.58 -3.30
C GLU A 175 -12.37 22.90 -1.90
N LEU A 176 -11.64 24.00 -1.71
CA LEU A 176 -11.18 24.42 -0.39
C LEU A 176 -12.34 24.69 0.57
N LYS A 177 -13.46 25.22 0.08
CA LYS A 177 -14.66 25.41 0.91
C LYS A 177 -15.32 24.09 1.31
N SER A 178 -15.33 23.08 0.44
CA SER A 178 -15.87 21.76 0.78
C SER A 178 -14.96 21.05 1.79
N GLU A 179 -13.65 21.14 1.62
CA GLU A 179 -12.65 20.57 2.54
C GLU A 179 -12.76 21.20 3.94
N ILE A 180 -12.88 22.53 4.04
CA ILE A 180 -13.12 23.22 5.32
C ILE A 180 -14.41 22.73 6.00
N SER A 181 -15.45 22.44 5.22
CA SER A 181 -16.72 21.91 5.75
C SER A 181 -16.54 20.50 6.32
N CYS A 182 -15.81 19.62 5.60
CA CYS A 182 -15.46 18.28 6.06
C CYS A 182 -14.65 18.33 7.35
N ILE A 183 -13.57 19.11 7.39
CA ILE A 183 -12.71 19.24 8.58
C ILE A 183 -13.51 19.75 9.79
N LYS A 184 -14.44 20.69 9.60
CA LYS A 184 -15.32 21.16 10.69
C LYS A 184 -16.25 20.07 11.22
N ASN A 185 -16.74 19.19 10.36
CA ASN A 185 -17.56 18.06 10.78
C ASN A 185 -16.72 17.02 11.53
N ASP A 186 -15.53 16.73 11.05
CA ASP A 186 -14.60 15.80 11.71
C ASP A 186 -14.19 16.32 13.09
N GLN A 187 -13.93 17.62 13.24
CA GLN A 187 -13.66 18.23 14.55
C GLN A 187 -14.85 18.09 15.52
N LYS A 188 -16.08 18.23 15.04
CA LYS A 188 -17.28 18.02 15.87
C LYS A 188 -17.43 16.56 16.28
N GLN A 189 -17.23 15.62 15.36
CA GLN A 189 -17.30 14.19 15.65
C GLN A 189 -16.20 13.76 16.63
N ASN A 190 -14.97 14.24 16.44
CA ASN A 190 -13.86 13.95 17.33
C ASN A 190 -14.09 14.54 18.73
N GLY A 191 -14.71 15.72 18.83
CA GLY A 191 -15.16 16.29 20.10
C GLY A 191 -16.19 15.41 20.81
N GLN A 192 -17.18 14.87 20.08
CA GLN A 192 -18.17 13.94 20.63
C GLN A 192 -17.54 12.62 21.10
N MET A 193 -16.64 12.05 20.30
CA MET A 193 -15.92 10.82 20.64
C MET A 193 -15.01 11.02 21.86
N SER A 194 -14.37 12.18 22.00
CA SER A 194 -13.58 12.51 23.19
C SER A 194 -14.43 12.57 24.47
N VAL A 195 -15.67 13.04 24.39
CA VAL A 195 -16.61 13.05 25.53
C VAL A 195 -17.05 11.61 25.86
N GLU A 196 -17.36 10.80 24.85
CA GLU A 196 -17.73 9.40 25.02
C GLU A 196 -16.59 8.57 25.65
N LEU A 197 -15.36 8.76 25.19
CA LEU A 197 -14.18 8.12 25.77
C LEU A 197 -13.97 8.50 27.24
N SER A 198 -14.19 9.77 27.60
CA SER A 198 -14.10 10.21 29.00
C SER A 198 -15.16 9.54 29.88
N LEU A 199 -16.38 9.35 29.36
CA LEU A 199 -17.44 8.64 30.08
C LEU A 199 -17.12 7.15 30.24
N LEU A 200 -16.59 6.51 29.20
CA LEU A 200 -16.22 5.10 29.22
C LEU A 200 -15.04 4.83 30.16
N GLN A 201 -14.03 5.70 30.17
CA GLN A 201 -12.91 5.63 31.12
C GLN A 201 -13.38 5.71 32.56
N LYS A 202 -14.35 6.60 32.85
CA LYS A 202 -14.94 6.70 34.18
C LYS A 202 -15.66 5.40 34.58
N SER A 203 -16.46 4.82 33.69
CA SER A 203 -17.13 3.55 33.93
C SER A 203 -16.14 2.39 34.14
N HIS A 204 -15.05 2.34 33.35
CA HIS A 204 -13.99 1.35 33.51
C HIS A 204 -13.32 1.45 34.90
N SER A 205 -13.01 2.66 35.36
CA SER A 205 -12.44 2.87 36.70
C SER A 205 -13.38 2.40 37.81
N GLU A 206 -14.69 2.61 37.65
CA GLU A 206 -15.70 2.10 38.59
C GLU A 206 -15.75 0.56 38.61
N TYR A 207 -15.66 -0.10 37.45
CA TYR A 207 -15.60 -1.57 37.36
C TYR A 207 -14.29 -2.13 37.93
N GLU A 208 -13.16 -1.47 37.69
CA GLU A 208 -11.85 -1.87 38.20
C GLU A 208 -11.84 -1.85 39.73
N LEU A 209 -12.38 -0.79 40.33
CA LEU A 209 -12.55 -0.69 41.78
C LEU A 209 -13.46 -1.79 42.34
N ALA A 210 -14.56 -2.10 41.64
CA ALA A 210 -15.47 -3.18 42.02
C ALA A 210 -14.81 -4.58 41.91
N ALA A 211 -13.96 -4.80 40.90
CA ALA A 211 -13.21 -6.03 40.73
C ALA A 211 -12.13 -6.18 41.80
N GLU A 212 -11.41 -5.10 42.11
CA GLU A 212 -10.35 -5.09 43.13
C GLU A 212 -10.90 -5.35 44.52
N THR A 213 -12.04 -4.74 44.87
CA THR A 213 -12.73 -5.02 46.15
C THR A 213 -13.17 -6.48 46.26
N LYS A 214 -13.64 -7.10 45.16
CA LYS A 214 -14.01 -8.52 45.12
C LYS A 214 -12.78 -9.45 45.16
N LEU A 215 -11.69 -9.08 44.51
CA LEU A 215 -10.43 -9.83 44.58
C LEU A 215 -9.87 -9.83 46.00
N ASN A 216 -9.91 -8.67 46.68
CA ASN A 216 -9.47 -8.54 48.06
C ASN A 216 -10.30 -9.37 49.03
N SER A 217 -11.62 -9.44 48.84
CA SER A 217 -12.48 -10.31 49.66
C SER A 217 -12.21 -11.80 49.41
N LEU A 218 -12.01 -12.23 48.16
CA LEU A 218 -11.64 -13.61 47.83
C LEU A 218 -10.25 -13.98 48.35
N ASN A 219 -9.26 -13.10 48.23
CA ASN A 219 -7.92 -13.32 48.76
C ASN A 219 -7.92 -13.46 50.29
N LYS A 220 -8.79 -12.71 50.98
CA LYS A 220 -9.00 -12.87 52.43
C LYS A 220 -9.57 -14.25 52.76
N ILE A 221 -10.59 -14.71 52.01
CA ILE A 221 -11.17 -16.04 52.17
C ILE A 221 -10.14 -17.14 51.88
N ILE A 222 -9.32 -17.01 50.85
CA ILE A 222 -8.27 -17.97 50.50
C ILE A 222 -7.23 -18.06 51.62
N LYS A 223 -6.78 -16.92 52.16
CA LYS A 223 -5.83 -16.90 53.30
C LYS A 223 -6.43 -17.49 54.58
N GLU A 224 -7.74 -17.35 54.78
CA GLU A 224 -8.44 -17.85 55.96
C GLU A 224 -8.85 -19.33 55.86
N GLN A 225 -9.05 -19.87 54.64
CA GLN A 225 -9.58 -21.23 54.43
C GLN A 225 -8.66 -22.23 53.73
N LEU A 226 -7.50 -21.85 53.19
CA LEU A 226 -6.50 -22.82 52.69
C LEU A 226 -5.34 -22.99 53.65
N SER A 227 -5.32 -24.11 54.38
CA SER A 227 -4.12 -24.62 55.02
C SER A 227 -3.22 -25.33 54.00
N PHE A 228 -1.99 -24.84 53.88
CA PHE A 228 -0.83 -25.44 53.21
C PHE A 228 -0.63 -25.13 51.71
N ILE A 229 0.10 -24.05 51.42
CA ILE A 229 0.92 -23.90 50.21
C ILE A 229 2.30 -23.46 50.67
N ASP A 230 3.24 -24.40 50.79
CA ASP A 230 4.64 -24.10 51.09
C ASP A 230 5.35 -23.65 49.80
N SER A 231 5.33 -22.34 49.55
CA SER A 231 5.98 -21.69 48.41
C SER A 231 7.49 -21.44 48.65
N SER A 232 8.03 -21.96 49.75
CA SER A 232 9.40 -21.67 50.20
C SER A 232 10.47 -22.58 49.59
N ASN A 233 10.08 -23.64 48.87
CA ASN A 233 11.03 -24.62 48.32
C ASN A 233 10.77 -24.93 46.83
N GLU A 234 11.72 -24.51 45.98
CA GLU A 234 11.62 -24.49 44.51
C GLU A 234 11.43 -25.89 43.90
N VAL A 235 12.03 -26.92 44.52
CA VAL A 235 11.98 -28.32 44.05
C VAL A 235 10.58 -28.93 44.24
N PHE A 236 9.91 -28.64 45.36
CA PHE A 236 8.56 -29.13 45.62
C PHE A 236 7.48 -28.27 44.95
N ASN A 237 7.77 -27.00 44.66
CA ASN A 237 6.90 -26.16 43.85
C ASN A 237 6.75 -26.70 42.41
N SER A 238 7.75 -27.43 41.91
CA SER A 238 7.67 -28.13 40.62
C SER A 238 6.82 -29.42 40.66
N LEU A 239 6.52 -29.92 41.86
CA LEU A 239 5.62 -31.06 42.10
C LEU A 239 4.21 -30.62 42.51
N ASN A 240 3.99 -29.31 42.69
CA ASN A 240 2.64 -28.77 42.73
C ASN A 240 2.01 -29.08 41.37
N VAL A 241 1.08 -30.02 41.37
CA VAL A 241 0.15 -30.18 40.26
C VAL A 241 -0.46 -28.80 40.08
N ASN A 242 -0.31 -28.21 38.89
CA ASN A 242 -1.09 -27.05 38.50
C ASN A 242 -2.56 -27.48 38.54
N CYS A 243 -3.17 -27.41 39.72
CA CYS A 243 -4.59 -27.53 39.90
C CYS A 243 -5.20 -26.30 39.23
N THR A 244 -5.61 -26.52 37.98
CA THR A 244 -6.93 -26.05 37.54
C THR A 244 -7.13 -24.53 37.58
N ALA A 245 -6.19 -23.76 37.01
CA ALA A 245 -6.57 -22.48 36.40
C ALA A 245 -6.96 -22.68 34.91
N ASP A 246 -6.36 -23.67 34.22
CA ASP A 246 -6.67 -23.97 32.82
C ASP A 246 -7.77 -25.02 32.62
N LEU A 247 -8.20 -25.74 33.67
CA LEU A 247 -9.36 -26.65 33.56
C LEU A 247 -10.71 -25.94 33.71
N LYS A 248 -10.72 -24.62 33.95
CA LYS A 248 -11.87 -23.75 33.66
C LYS A 248 -11.83 -23.11 32.27
N GLN A 249 -10.84 -23.47 31.44
CA GLN A 249 -10.96 -23.42 29.96
C GLN A 249 -11.56 -24.73 29.39
N GLY A 250 -12.29 -25.50 30.21
CA GLY A 250 -13.25 -26.50 29.75
C GLY A 250 -14.46 -25.93 28.99
N ASN A 251 -14.47 -24.61 28.76
CA ASN A 251 -15.31 -23.91 27.79
C ASN A 251 -14.45 -23.18 26.74
N VAL A 252 -13.34 -23.77 26.26
CA VAL A 252 -13.07 -23.64 24.82
C VAL A 252 -14.23 -24.38 24.18
N SER A 253 -15.29 -23.65 23.85
CA SER A 253 -16.48 -24.21 23.24
C SER A 253 -16.03 -25.07 22.07
N ASN A 254 -16.66 -26.24 21.87
CA ASN A 254 -16.45 -27.05 20.65
C ASN A 254 -16.44 -26.15 19.39
N ASN A 255 -17.20 -25.06 19.43
CA ASN A 255 -17.21 -23.97 18.45
C ASN A 255 -15.81 -23.39 18.13
N SER A 256 -14.95 -23.03 19.08
CA SER A 256 -13.62 -22.45 18.78
C SER A 256 -12.67 -23.44 18.10
N LEU A 257 -12.91 -24.72 18.32
CA LEU A 257 -12.14 -25.81 17.76
C LEU A 257 -12.61 -26.16 16.35
N ASP A 258 -13.93 -26.15 16.17
CA ASP A 258 -14.59 -26.19 14.86
C ASP A 258 -14.21 -24.97 14.01
N ASP A 259 -14.08 -23.79 14.61
CA ASP A 259 -13.63 -22.56 13.95
C ASP A 259 -12.17 -22.70 13.46
N LEU A 260 -11.28 -23.25 14.28
CA LEU A 260 -9.90 -23.54 13.88
C LEU A 260 -9.85 -24.60 12.76
N ARG A 261 -10.61 -25.68 12.89
CA ARG A 261 -10.70 -26.74 11.88
C ARG A 261 -11.18 -26.16 10.54
N SER A 262 -12.27 -25.41 10.58
CA SER A 262 -12.83 -24.71 9.43
C SER A 262 -11.81 -23.75 8.80
N ALA A 263 -11.03 -23.01 9.60
CA ALA A 263 -9.99 -22.13 9.10
C ALA A 263 -8.84 -22.89 8.41
N LEU A 264 -8.41 -24.03 8.94
CA LEU A 264 -7.36 -24.87 8.35
C LEU A 264 -7.85 -25.61 7.09
N GLU A 265 -9.08 -26.12 7.09
CA GLU A 265 -9.74 -26.72 5.92
C GLU A 265 -9.90 -25.68 4.80
N GLN A 266 -10.33 -24.46 5.16
CA GLN A 266 -10.42 -23.33 4.23
C GLN A 266 -9.03 -22.99 3.64
N LEU A 267 -7.98 -22.97 4.46
CA LEU A 267 -6.61 -22.68 4.01
C LEU A 267 -6.13 -23.74 3.00
N CYS A 268 -6.29 -25.03 3.30
CA CYS A 268 -5.87 -26.12 2.41
C CYS A 268 -6.68 -26.18 1.11
N THR A 269 -7.99 -25.94 1.20
CA THR A 269 -8.88 -25.88 0.02
C THR A 269 -8.51 -24.69 -0.87
N THR A 270 -8.18 -23.54 -0.27
CA THR A 270 -7.75 -22.37 -1.04
C THR A 270 -6.37 -22.58 -1.68
N LEU A 271 -5.45 -23.29 -1.01
CA LEU A 271 -4.18 -23.70 -1.63
C LEU A 271 -4.40 -24.61 -2.85
N ALA A 272 -5.31 -25.59 -2.74
CA ALA A 272 -5.71 -26.45 -3.84
C ALA A 272 -6.26 -25.65 -5.05
N ASN A 273 -7.16 -24.70 -4.77
CA ASN A 273 -7.71 -23.80 -5.78
C ASN A 273 -6.62 -22.93 -6.43
N TRP A 274 -5.68 -22.40 -5.65
CA TRP A 274 -4.55 -21.62 -6.17
C TRP A 274 -3.72 -22.43 -7.17
N HIS A 275 -3.35 -23.68 -6.83
CA HIS A 275 -2.61 -24.56 -7.74
C HIS A 275 -3.39 -24.85 -9.02
N SER A 276 -4.70 -25.10 -8.88
CA SER A 276 -5.61 -25.35 -10.01
C SER A 276 -5.71 -24.15 -10.96
N TYR A 277 -5.96 -22.95 -10.42
CA TYR A 277 -6.05 -21.73 -11.24
C TYR A 277 -4.72 -21.35 -11.86
N THR A 278 -3.61 -21.58 -11.15
CA THR A 278 -2.27 -21.37 -11.72
C THR A 278 -2.02 -22.33 -12.90
N ALA A 279 -2.45 -23.58 -12.80
CA ALA A 279 -2.35 -24.54 -13.90
C ALA A 279 -3.21 -24.12 -15.10
N LEU A 280 -4.44 -23.62 -14.85
CA LEU A 280 -5.31 -23.09 -15.90
C LEU A 280 -4.72 -21.85 -16.57
N ARG A 281 -4.09 -20.95 -15.79
CA ARG A 281 -3.40 -19.77 -16.31
C ARG A 281 -2.30 -20.17 -17.30
N LEU A 282 -1.50 -21.19 -16.98
CA LEU A 282 -0.44 -21.67 -17.89
C LEU A 282 -0.97 -22.16 -19.24
N CYS A 283 -2.20 -22.68 -19.29
CA CYS A 283 -2.83 -23.12 -20.53
C CYS A 283 -3.23 -21.95 -21.44
N LEU A 284 -3.58 -20.80 -20.86
CA LEU A 284 -3.97 -19.58 -21.59
C LEU A 284 -2.78 -18.76 -22.07
N LEU A 285 -1.59 -18.94 -21.50
CA LEU A 285 -0.42 -18.20 -21.91
C LEU A 285 0.13 -18.64 -23.27
N PRO A 286 0.78 -17.74 -24.04
CA PRO A 286 1.48 -18.08 -25.30
C PRO A 286 2.62 -19.09 -25.14
N THR A 287 3.01 -19.41 -23.90
CA THR A 287 4.02 -20.41 -23.52
C THR A 287 3.43 -21.79 -23.24
N ASN A 288 2.12 -22.00 -23.41
CA ASN A 288 1.43 -23.26 -23.08
C ASN A 288 2.02 -24.53 -23.72
N LYS A 289 2.60 -24.44 -24.93
CA LYS A 289 3.23 -25.56 -25.64
C LYS A 289 4.67 -25.86 -25.17
N SER A 290 5.23 -25.08 -24.26
CA SER A 290 6.58 -25.33 -23.74
C SER A 290 6.63 -26.62 -22.92
N THR A 291 7.72 -27.36 -23.06
CA THR A 291 8.02 -28.52 -22.21
C THR A 291 8.16 -28.15 -20.74
N VAL A 292 8.57 -26.91 -20.44
CA VAL A 292 8.69 -26.38 -19.07
C VAL A 292 7.30 -26.25 -18.46
N ASN A 293 6.39 -25.59 -19.16
CA ASN A 293 5.03 -25.35 -18.66
C ASN A 293 4.19 -26.62 -18.56
N PHE A 294 4.41 -27.59 -19.44
CA PHE A 294 3.81 -28.93 -19.30
C PHE A 294 4.25 -29.61 -17.99
N LYS A 295 5.55 -29.60 -17.68
CA LYS A 295 6.06 -30.16 -16.42
C LYS A 295 5.58 -29.36 -15.21
N TYR A 296 5.53 -28.03 -15.32
CA TYR A 296 5.04 -27.17 -14.24
C TYR A 296 3.56 -27.43 -13.93
N SER A 297 2.72 -27.49 -14.96
CA SER A 297 1.29 -27.83 -14.84
C SER A 297 1.09 -29.23 -14.23
N LYS A 298 1.92 -30.22 -14.60
CA LYS A 298 1.90 -31.54 -13.95
C LYS A 298 2.16 -31.46 -12.45
N HIS A 299 3.20 -30.74 -12.03
CA HIS A 299 3.51 -30.56 -10.61
C HIS A 299 2.45 -29.75 -9.85
N LEU A 300 1.80 -28.77 -10.51
CA LEU A 300 0.67 -28.04 -9.92
C LEU A 300 -0.53 -28.96 -9.67
N ASN A 301 -0.83 -29.88 -10.59
CA ASN A 301 -1.91 -30.86 -10.40
C ASN A 301 -1.58 -31.85 -9.26
N GLU A 302 -0.34 -32.33 -9.18
CA GLU A 302 0.12 -33.17 -8.06
C GLU A 302 0.05 -32.41 -6.71
N MET A 303 0.39 -31.12 -6.70
CA MET A 303 0.26 -30.25 -5.51
C MET A 303 -1.20 -30.01 -5.11
N ASN A 304 -2.09 -29.84 -6.08
CA ASN A 304 -3.53 -29.72 -5.86
C ASN A 304 -4.08 -30.97 -5.16
N GLU A 305 -3.76 -32.17 -5.66
CA GLU A 305 -4.14 -33.44 -5.03
C GLU A 305 -3.63 -33.53 -3.59
N LEU A 306 -2.34 -33.25 -3.35
CA LEU A 306 -1.76 -33.26 -1.99
C LEU A 306 -2.39 -32.22 -1.06
N ALA A 307 -2.77 -31.03 -1.55
CA ALA A 307 -3.48 -30.02 -0.76
C ALA A 307 -4.90 -30.48 -0.37
N THR A 308 -5.60 -31.17 -1.27
CA THR A 308 -6.91 -31.78 -0.95
C THR A 308 -6.77 -32.94 0.05
N GLU A 309 -5.73 -33.76 -0.08
CA GLU A 309 -5.40 -34.82 0.88
C GLU A 309 -5.08 -34.24 2.26
N LEU A 310 -4.32 -33.14 2.31
CA LEU A 310 -4.05 -32.41 3.56
C LEU A 310 -5.34 -31.90 4.21
N SER A 311 -6.23 -31.29 3.43
CA SER A 311 -7.55 -30.84 3.92
C SER A 311 -8.34 -32.00 4.54
N SER A 312 -8.42 -33.15 3.84
CA SER A 312 -9.13 -34.33 4.35
C SER A 312 -8.50 -34.94 5.61
N SER A 313 -7.21 -34.67 5.83
CA SER A 313 -6.46 -35.15 7.00
C SER A 313 -6.61 -34.24 8.22
N ILE A 314 -7.13 -33.02 8.04
CA ILE A 314 -7.41 -32.04 9.12
C ILE A 314 -8.72 -32.41 9.87
N ARG A 315 -9.01 -33.70 9.99
CA ARG A 315 -10.16 -34.21 10.74
C ARG A 315 -9.76 -34.47 12.20
N PHE A 316 -9.28 -33.43 12.88
CA PHE A 316 -8.90 -33.51 14.29
C PHE A 316 -10.15 -33.46 15.18
N ASP A 317 -10.80 -34.60 15.41
CA ASP A 317 -11.84 -34.72 16.44
C ASP A 317 -11.18 -34.60 17.83
N LEU A 318 -11.11 -33.38 18.34
CA LEU A 318 -10.42 -33.05 19.58
C LEU A 318 -11.12 -33.54 20.85
N VAL A 319 -12.36 -33.99 20.69
CA VAL A 319 -13.21 -34.56 21.75
C VAL A 319 -12.69 -35.94 22.20
N GLU A 320 -11.87 -36.64 21.42
CA GLU A 320 -11.47 -38.02 21.78
C GLU A 320 -9.95 -38.29 21.73
N LEU A 321 -9.09 -37.48 22.35
CA LEU A 321 -7.62 -37.67 22.26
C LEU A 321 -7.02 -38.71 23.23
N GLU A 322 -7.75 -39.79 23.58
CA GLU A 322 -7.35 -40.73 24.65
C GLU A 322 -6.69 -42.05 24.20
N ASN A 323 -6.57 -42.39 22.90
CA ASN A 323 -6.11 -43.72 22.45
C ASN A 323 -4.94 -43.73 21.42
N ASP A 324 -4.15 -44.81 21.43
CA ASP A 324 -2.95 -45.08 20.57
C ASP A 324 -3.20 -44.99 19.05
N SER A 325 -4.44 -45.15 18.57
CA SER A 325 -4.79 -45.01 17.14
C SER A 325 -4.66 -43.59 16.59
N LYS A 326 -4.44 -42.59 17.45
CA LYS A 326 -4.61 -41.15 17.13
C LYS A 326 -3.27 -40.41 16.96
N ILE A 327 -2.17 -40.92 17.53
CA ILE A 327 -0.80 -40.51 17.16
C ILE A 327 -0.52 -40.83 15.69
N SER A 328 -1.11 -41.93 15.18
CA SER A 328 -1.05 -42.30 13.77
C SER A 328 -1.68 -41.25 12.85
N ALA A 329 -2.72 -40.52 13.28
CA ALA A 329 -3.36 -39.49 12.47
C ALA A 329 -2.50 -38.22 12.35
N ILE A 330 -1.84 -37.81 13.44
CA ILE A 330 -0.87 -36.69 13.42
C ILE A 330 0.38 -37.09 12.63
N GLN A 331 0.82 -38.34 12.73
CA GLN A 331 1.91 -38.88 11.91
C GLN A 331 1.53 -38.96 10.43
N ASP A 332 0.29 -39.33 10.09
CA ASP A 332 -0.23 -39.33 8.71
C ASP A 332 -0.30 -37.91 8.15
N PHE A 333 -0.83 -36.94 8.91
CA PHE A 333 -0.82 -35.53 8.55
C PHE A 333 0.61 -35.00 8.35
N SER A 334 1.53 -35.32 9.28
CA SER A 334 2.95 -34.95 9.16
C SER A 334 3.61 -35.59 7.93
N GLY A 335 3.24 -36.82 7.58
CA GLY A 335 3.73 -37.52 6.38
C GLY A 335 3.22 -36.87 5.08
N LYS A 336 1.94 -36.48 5.04
CA LYS A 336 1.35 -35.74 3.91
C LYS A 336 1.93 -34.35 3.76
N LEU A 337 2.15 -33.64 4.86
CA LEU A 337 2.78 -32.31 4.87
C LEU A 337 4.24 -32.38 4.38
N LEU A 338 4.97 -33.44 4.73
CA LEU A 338 6.31 -33.68 4.23
C LEU A 338 6.32 -33.86 2.70
N LYS A 339 5.39 -34.66 2.15
CA LYS A 339 5.26 -34.84 0.69
C LYS A 339 4.96 -33.50 0.00
N TYR A 340 4.01 -32.72 0.53
CA TYR A 340 3.67 -31.39 0.01
C TYR A 340 4.87 -30.43 0.05
N SER A 341 5.62 -30.44 1.16
CA SER A 341 6.80 -29.57 1.33
C SER A 341 7.92 -29.89 0.34
N ASN A 342 8.21 -31.18 0.12
CA ASN A 342 9.23 -31.61 -0.83
C ASN A 342 8.84 -31.29 -2.29
N LEU A 343 7.56 -31.46 -2.63
CA LEU A 343 7.07 -31.10 -3.96
C LEU A 343 7.08 -29.58 -4.18
N SER A 344 6.84 -28.78 -3.13
CA SER A 344 6.91 -27.32 -3.18
C SER A 344 8.30 -26.80 -3.60
N GLU A 345 9.38 -27.42 -3.12
CA GLU A 345 10.75 -27.07 -3.56
C GLU A 345 10.97 -27.34 -5.05
N THR A 346 10.45 -28.46 -5.56
CA THR A 346 10.54 -28.82 -6.98
C THR A 346 9.66 -27.92 -7.85
N LEU A 347 8.50 -27.51 -7.32
CA LEU A 347 7.56 -26.60 -7.96
C LEU A 347 8.20 -25.21 -8.21
N LEU A 348 8.94 -24.68 -7.22
CA LEU A 348 9.62 -23.39 -7.33
C LEU A 348 10.60 -23.31 -8.50
N ILE A 349 11.33 -24.41 -8.76
CA ILE A 349 12.27 -24.50 -9.88
C ILE A 349 11.52 -24.33 -11.21
N HIS A 350 10.37 -25.02 -11.35
CA HIS A 350 9.57 -24.95 -12.57
C HIS A 350 8.82 -23.62 -12.69
N GLN A 351 8.39 -23.02 -11.58
CA GLN A 351 7.82 -21.67 -11.55
C GLN A 351 8.83 -20.62 -12.04
N ARG A 352 10.09 -20.71 -11.60
CA ARG A 352 11.18 -19.84 -12.08
C ARG A 352 11.37 -19.94 -13.59
N LEU A 353 11.50 -21.17 -14.11
CA LEU A 353 11.68 -21.41 -15.54
C LEU A 353 10.48 -20.94 -16.37
N SER A 354 9.25 -21.14 -15.88
CA SER A 354 8.02 -20.64 -16.51
C SER A 354 8.01 -19.11 -16.59
N ILE A 355 8.39 -18.44 -15.50
CA ILE A 355 8.46 -16.98 -15.43
C ILE A 355 9.56 -16.43 -16.36
N GLU A 356 10.70 -17.12 -16.48
CA GLU A 356 11.75 -16.75 -17.44
C GLU A 356 11.25 -16.83 -18.90
N GLU A 357 10.46 -17.85 -19.25
CA GLU A 357 9.81 -17.94 -20.56
C GLU A 357 8.73 -16.86 -20.77
N GLU A 358 7.96 -16.52 -19.72
CA GLU A 358 6.99 -15.41 -19.75
C GLU A 358 7.70 -14.07 -20.01
N ASN A 359 8.78 -13.78 -19.26
CA ASN A 359 9.56 -12.55 -19.38
C ASN A 359 10.20 -12.38 -20.78
N GLY A 360 10.58 -13.48 -21.42
CA GLY A 360 11.13 -13.45 -22.78
C GLY A 360 10.11 -13.08 -23.86
N LYS A 361 8.81 -13.30 -23.62
CA LYS A 361 7.73 -13.04 -24.59
C LYS A 361 6.94 -11.75 -24.30
N PHE A 362 6.74 -11.41 -23.02
CA PHE A 362 6.03 -10.21 -22.60
C PHE A 362 7.04 -9.12 -22.23
N ASN A 363 7.50 -8.40 -23.24
CA ASN A 363 8.67 -7.52 -23.20
C ASN A 363 8.38 -6.15 -22.55
N LYS A 364 8.04 -6.11 -21.25
CA LYS A 364 7.96 -4.88 -20.44
C LYS A 364 8.86 -5.03 -19.21
N GLU A 365 9.83 -4.13 -19.02
CA GLU A 365 10.76 -4.14 -17.86
C GLU A 365 10.02 -4.15 -16.51
N ILE A 366 8.88 -3.45 -16.42
CA ILE A 366 8.01 -3.39 -15.24
C ILE A 366 7.40 -4.76 -14.89
N SER A 367 7.06 -5.57 -15.91
CA SER A 367 6.54 -6.94 -15.70
C SER A 367 7.64 -7.86 -15.18
N LYS A 368 8.88 -7.68 -15.66
CA LYS A 368 10.04 -8.48 -15.23
C LYS A 368 10.40 -8.24 -13.76
N GLU A 369 10.49 -6.98 -13.33
CA GLU A 369 10.79 -6.65 -11.92
C GLU A 369 9.70 -7.22 -10.98
N ASN A 370 8.43 -7.12 -11.37
CA ASN A 370 7.34 -7.67 -10.55
C ASN A 370 7.35 -9.21 -10.51
N ASN A 371 7.71 -9.85 -11.60
CA ASN A 371 7.88 -11.29 -11.68
C ASN A 371 9.05 -11.81 -10.83
N GLU A 372 10.14 -11.07 -10.74
CA GLU A 372 11.26 -11.36 -9.83
C GLU A 372 10.82 -11.26 -8.36
N LYS A 373 10.09 -10.19 -7.99
CA LYS A 373 9.50 -10.04 -6.64
C LYS A 373 8.53 -11.18 -6.30
N LEU A 374 7.68 -11.59 -7.25
CA LEU A 374 6.73 -12.69 -7.05
C LEU A 374 7.47 -14.00 -6.73
N LEU A 375 8.60 -14.23 -7.40
CA LEU A 375 9.42 -15.42 -7.21
C LEU A 375 10.15 -15.41 -5.86
N ASP A 376 10.64 -14.24 -5.43
CA ASP A 376 11.25 -14.07 -4.11
C ASP A 376 10.24 -14.32 -2.99
N ASN A 377 9.02 -13.78 -3.12
CA ASN A 377 7.93 -14.03 -2.17
C ASN A 377 7.50 -15.51 -2.16
N SER A 378 7.46 -16.15 -3.33
CA SER A 378 7.17 -17.60 -3.44
C SER A 378 8.26 -18.45 -2.74
N ASN A 379 9.53 -18.05 -2.87
CA ASN A 379 10.65 -18.70 -2.18
C ASN A 379 10.56 -18.51 -0.65
N GLN A 380 10.18 -17.32 -0.18
CA GLN A 380 9.94 -17.07 1.24
C GLN A 380 8.81 -17.94 1.80
N LEU A 381 7.69 -18.05 1.08
CA LEU A 381 6.58 -18.93 1.48
C LEU A 381 7.05 -20.40 1.63
N ILE A 382 7.83 -20.90 0.69
CA ILE A 382 8.33 -22.29 0.73
C ILE A 382 9.26 -22.51 1.92
N LYS A 383 10.15 -21.56 2.24
CA LYS A 383 10.98 -21.63 3.45
C LYS A 383 10.14 -21.74 4.72
N ILE A 384 9.03 -21.01 4.79
CA ILE A 384 8.11 -21.06 5.95
C ILE A 384 7.40 -22.41 6.01
N ILE A 385 6.93 -22.95 4.88
CA ILE A 385 6.32 -24.29 4.81
C ILE A 385 7.31 -25.37 5.28
N LEU A 386 8.57 -25.30 4.86
CA LEU A 386 9.63 -26.23 5.29
C LEU A 386 9.93 -26.09 6.79
N GLN A 387 9.95 -24.87 7.32
CA GLN A 387 10.09 -24.64 8.76
C GLN A 387 8.91 -25.24 9.53
N LEU A 388 7.67 -25.00 9.10
CA LEU A 388 6.47 -25.57 9.69
C LEU A 388 6.54 -27.11 9.70
N ASN A 389 6.87 -27.72 8.56
CA ASN A 389 7.04 -29.15 8.44
C ASN A 389 8.13 -29.68 9.38
N SER A 390 9.28 -29.00 9.50
CA SER A 390 10.35 -29.41 10.40
C SER A 390 9.90 -29.40 11.87
N HIS A 391 9.12 -28.40 12.29
CA HIS A 391 8.61 -28.30 13.65
C HIS A 391 7.56 -29.39 13.95
N ILE A 392 6.65 -29.65 13.00
CA ILE A 392 5.64 -30.71 13.13
C ILE A 392 6.31 -32.11 13.11
N ALA A 393 7.30 -32.32 12.23
CA ALA A 393 8.04 -33.59 12.15
C ALA A 393 8.91 -33.86 13.38
N ILE A 394 9.43 -32.84 14.06
CA ILE A 394 10.14 -33.00 15.34
C ILE A 394 9.13 -33.34 16.45
N ALA A 395 7.94 -32.73 16.44
CA ALA A 395 6.89 -33.01 17.42
C ALA A 395 6.35 -34.44 17.33
N THR A 396 6.37 -35.06 16.14
CA THR A 396 5.87 -36.43 15.92
C THR A 396 6.89 -37.55 16.18
N LYS A 397 8.19 -37.23 16.38
CA LYS A 397 9.25 -38.22 16.62
C LYS A 397 9.44 -38.53 18.11
N SER A 398 9.17 -39.77 18.50
CA SER A 398 9.17 -40.29 19.88
C SER A 398 10.50 -40.17 20.65
N ASN A 399 11.66 -40.14 19.97
CA ASN A 399 12.97 -40.19 20.63
C ASN A 399 13.58 -38.83 21.06
N ILE A 400 12.97 -37.68 20.72
CA ILE A 400 13.50 -36.32 21.05
C ILE A 400 12.74 -35.69 22.25
N PHE A 401 11.89 -36.49 22.90
CA PHE A 401 10.99 -36.16 24.01
C PHE A 401 11.64 -35.38 25.18
N LEU A 402 12.80 -35.83 25.67
CA LEU A 402 13.51 -35.20 26.80
C LEU A 402 14.14 -33.84 26.45
N GLN A 403 14.38 -33.56 25.18
CA GLN A 403 15.04 -32.34 24.71
C GLN A 403 14.01 -31.24 24.36
N VAL A 404 12.80 -31.64 23.94
CA VAL A 404 11.65 -30.73 23.73
C VAL A 404 11.13 -30.18 25.06
N MET A 405 11.06 -31.02 26.11
CA MET A 405 10.65 -30.61 27.46
C MET A 405 11.54 -29.51 28.06
N LYS A 406 12.86 -29.56 27.83
CA LYS A 406 13.80 -28.54 28.35
C LYS A 406 13.67 -27.17 27.67
N ASN A 407 13.08 -27.10 26.48
CA ASN A 407 12.98 -25.89 25.67
C ASN A 407 11.52 -25.48 25.38
N PHE A 408 10.58 -25.93 26.22
CA PHE A 408 9.14 -25.84 25.98
C PHE A 408 8.65 -24.41 25.66
N GLN A 409 9.09 -23.40 26.42
CA GLN A 409 8.70 -22.01 26.18
C GLN A 409 9.28 -21.45 24.87
N ARG A 410 10.55 -21.77 24.57
CA ARG A 410 11.22 -21.31 23.35
C ARG A 410 10.56 -21.90 22.09
N LYS A 411 10.26 -23.20 22.11
CA LYS A 411 9.59 -23.90 21.00
C LYS A 411 8.15 -23.43 20.77
N LYS A 412 7.45 -23.01 21.84
CA LYS A 412 6.15 -22.34 21.75
C LYS A 412 6.23 -21.02 21.00
N HIS A 413 7.17 -20.15 21.35
CA HIS A 413 7.36 -18.88 20.66
C HIS A 413 7.77 -19.06 19.20
N ASP A 414 8.68 -19.99 18.91
CA ASP A 414 9.11 -20.28 17.53
C ASP A 414 7.93 -20.75 16.66
N PHE A 415 7.08 -21.63 17.18
CA PHE A 415 5.92 -22.16 16.45
C PHE A 415 4.85 -21.09 16.19
N ILE A 416 4.60 -20.23 17.18
CA ILE A 416 3.72 -19.06 17.03
C ILE A 416 4.22 -18.12 15.94
N ARG A 417 5.52 -17.83 15.95
CA ARG A 417 6.15 -16.94 14.97
C ARG A 417 6.02 -17.46 13.54
N ILE A 418 6.05 -18.79 13.34
CA ILE A 418 5.88 -19.40 12.00
C ILE A 418 4.53 -19.01 11.38
N PHE A 419 3.43 -19.06 12.14
CA PHE A 419 2.11 -18.69 11.62
C PHE A 419 1.95 -17.19 11.37
N GLU A 420 2.60 -16.35 12.18
CA GLU A 420 2.68 -14.90 11.93
C GLU A 420 3.44 -14.62 10.62
N THR A 421 4.62 -15.23 10.45
CA THR A 421 5.40 -15.08 9.20
C THR A 421 4.71 -15.69 7.98
N LEU A 422 3.89 -16.74 8.17
CA LEU A 422 3.08 -17.33 7.09
C LEU A 422 2.01 -16.37 6.60
N GLN A 423 1.35 -15.65 7.52
CA GLN A 423 0.37 -14.64 7.19
C GLN A 423 1.01 -13.47 6.40
N GLU A 424 2.15 -12.96 6.88
CA GLU A 424 2.91 -11.91 6.20
C GLU A 424 3.31 -12.35 4.77
N ALA A 425 3.77 -13.59 4.59
CA ALA A 425 4.14 -14.11 3.27
C ALA A 425 2.95 -14.18 2.30
N PHE A 426 1.75 -14.50 2.77
CA PHE A 426 0.54 -14.45 1.92
C PHE A 426 0.11 -13.02 1.58
N GLU A 427 0.32 -12.07 2.49
CA GLU A 427 0.09 -10.63 2.23
C GLU A 427 1.02 -10.09 1.14
N ASP A 428 2.31 -10.41 1.24
CA ASP A 428 3.32 -10.03 0.24
C ASP A 428 3.02 -10.65 -1.14
N LEU A 429 2.61 -11.93 -1.17
CA LEU A 429 2.18 -12.61 -2.40
C LEU A 429 0.92 -11.98 -3.00
N PHE A 430 -0.08 -11.64 -2.18
CA PHE A 430 -1.29 -10.97 -2.63
C PHE A 430 -0.96 -9.62 -3.27
N SER A 431 -0.18 -8.77 -2.58
CA SER A 431 0.21 -7.44 -3.08
C SER A 431 0.96 -7.52 -4.41
N THR A 432 1.92 -8.44 -4.50
CA THR A 432 2.75 -8.63 -5.70
C THR A 432 1.97 -9.25 -6.85
N TYR A 433 1.04 -10.15 -6.56
CA TYR A 433 0.20 -10.75 -7.61
C TYR A 433 -0.92 -9.79 -8.07
N ALA A 434 -1.48 -8.99 -7.17
CA ALA A 434 -2.46 -7.96 -7.52
C ALA A 434 -1.86 -6.94 -8.50
N THR A 435 -0.62 -6.50 -8.24
CA THR A 435 0.13 -5.65 -9.18
C THR A 435 0.49 -6.37 -10.47
N LYS A 436 0.78 -7.69 -10.44
CA LYS A 436 0.97 -8.49 -11.67
C LYS A 436 -0.32 -8.49 -12.50
N SER A 437 -1.46 -8.75 -11.86
CA SER A 437 -2.77 -8.80 -12.50
C SER A 437 -3.13 -7.47 -13.16
N THR A 438 -2.87 -6.33 -12.51
CA THR A 438 -3.11 -5.01 -13.12
C THR A 438 -2.22 -4.73 -14.33
N ILE A 439 -0.93 -5.06 -14.26
CA ILE A 439 0.00 -4.92 -15.39
C ILE A 439 -0.42 -5.80 -16.57
N GLU A 440 -0.88 -7.02 -16.30
CA GLU A 440 -1.31 -7.98 -17.32
C GLU A 440 -2.68 -7.64 -17.92
N SER A 441 -3.54 -6.94 -17.18
CA SER A 441 -4.87 -6.52 -17.64
C SER A 441 -4.83 -5.65 -18.92
N ASP A 442 -3.73 -4.95 -19.17
CA ASP A 442 -3.58 -4.12 -20.37
C ASP A 442 -3.52 -4.93 -21.68
N PHE A 443 -3.11 -6.21 -21.61
CA PHE A 443 -2.87 -7.04 -22.80
C PHE A 443 -3.48 -8.45 -22.73
N ALA A 444 -4.07 -8.84 -21.59
CA ALA A 444 -4.72 -10.11 -21.40
C ALA A 444 -6.12 -10.17 -22.04
N ASP A 445 -6.47 -11.32 -22.60
CA ASP A 445 -7.84 -11.63 -23.03
C ASP A 445 -8.78 -11.75 -21.80
N GLN A 446 -10.09 -11.69 -22.03
CA GLN A 446 -11.10 -11.71 -20.96
C GLN A 446 -11.02 -12.96 -20.07
N GLU A 447 -10.69 -14.12 -20.65
CA GLU A 447 -10.49 -15.37 -19.88
C GLU A 447 -9.25 -15.29 -18.99
N LEU A 448 -8.14 -14.73 -19.48
CA LEU A 448 -6.90 -14.59 -18.71
C LEU A 448 -7.07 -13.54 -17.60
N LYS A 449 -7.85 -12.48 -17.83
CA LYS A 449 -8.22 -11.50 -16.79
C LYS A 449 -8.99 -12.16 -15.65
N GLN A 450 -10.01 -12.97 -15.98
CA GLN A 450 -10.80 -13.67 -14.97
C GLN A 450 -9.93 -14.61 -14.13
N ILE A 451 -9.07 -15.41 -14.77
CA ILE A 451 -8.20 -16.33 -14.02
C ILE A 451 -7.18 -15.57 -13.15
N ASN A 452 -6.65 -14.45 -13.63
CA ASN A 452 -5.76 -13.61 -12.82
C ASN A 452 -6.48 -13.01 -11.60
N GLU A 453 -7.75 -12.63 -11.74
CA GLU A 453 -8.59 -12.20 -10.63
C GLU A 453 -8.87 -13.35 -9.65
N ASP A 454 -9.17 -14.54 -10.15
CA ASP A 454 -9.40 -15.73 -9.33
C ASP A 454 -8.15 -16.13 -8.51
N ILE A 455 -6.94 -16.01 -9.09
CA ILE A 455 -5.68 -16.24 -8.39
C ILE A 455 -5.43 -15.15 -7.32
N ALA A 456 -5.68 -13.88 -7.63
CA ALA A 456 -5.57 -12.81 -6.65
C ALA A 456 -6.55 -13.02 -5.47
N ASN A 457 -7.77 -13.45 -5.77
CA ASN A 457 -8.77 -13.81 -4.77
C ASN A 457 -8.33 -15.00 -3.90
N CYS A 458 -7.64 -16.00 -4.49
CA CYS A 458 -7.05 -17.09 -3.71
C CYS A 458 -6.00 -16.58 -2.72
N PHE A 459 -5.09 -15.68 -3.13
CA PHE A 459 -4.11 -15.10 -2.20
C PHE A 459 -4.77 -14.27 -1.09
N SER A 460 -5.82 -13.50 -1.41
CA SER A 460 -6.63 -12.79 -0.42
C SER A 460 -7.28 -13.75 0.60
N MET A 461 -7.87 -14.85 0.13
CA MET A 461 -8.46 -15.87 1.01
C MET A 461 -7.41 -16.63 1.83
N LEU A 462 -6.19 -16.87 1.29
CA LEU A 462 -5.07 -17.45 2.02
C LEU A 462 -4.58 -16.51 3.14
N MET A 463 -4.51 -15.21 2.88
CA MET A 463 -4.20 -14.20 3.89
C MET A 463 -5.24 -14.20 5.02
N ILE A 464 -6.54 -14.19 4.69
CA ILE A 464 -7.62 -14.19 5.69
C ILE A 464 -7.65 -15.50 6.50
N SER A 465 -7.54 -16.65 5.83
CA SER A 465 -7.55 -17.95 6.51
C SER A 465 -6.31 -18.17 7.39
N SER A 466 -5.12 -17.76 6.93
CA SER A 466 -3.90 -17.80 7.76
C SER A 466 -3.97 -16.86 8.95
N ALA A 467 -4.59 -15.68 8.83
CA ALA A 467 -4.84 -14.79 9.95
C ALA A 467 -5.79 -15.42 10.98
N LYS A 468 -6.86 -16.08 10.54
CA LYS A 468 -7.76 -16.84 11.43
C LYS A 468 -7.00 -17.96 12.17
N VAL A 469 -6.16 -18.71 11.46
CA VAL A 469 -5.31 -19.76 12.04
C VAL A 469 -4.32 -19.16 13.05
N SER A 470 -3.76 -17.98 12.77
CA SER A 470 -2.87 -17.24 13.67
C SER A 470 -3.59 -16.84 14.97
N ILE A 471 -4.85 -16.42 14.94
CA ILE A 471 -5.63 -16.12 16.17
C ILE A 471 -5.65 -17.34 17.13
N PHE A 472 -5.74 -18.55 16.56
CA PHE A 472 -5.74 -19.81 17.31
C PHE A 472 -4.36 -20.43 17.53
N LYS A 473 -3.26 -19.67 17.31
CA LYS A 473 -1.86 -20.15 17.42
C LYS A 473 -1.55 -20.92 18.72
N TYR A 474 -2.13 -20.51 19.84
CA TYR A 474 -1.98 -21.19 21.13
C TYR A 474 -2.72 -22.54 21.19
N LEU A 475 -3.90 -22.63 20.58
CA LEU A 475 -4.68 -23.85 20.48
C LEU A 475 -4.00 -24.84 19.53
N ILE A 476 -3.46 -24.38 18.40
CA ILE A 476 -2.68 -25.21 17.46
C ILE A 476 -1.43 -25.78 18.15
N TYR A 477 -0.68 -24.94 18.89
CA TYR A 477 0.45 -25.41 19.69
C TYR A 477 0.01 -26.47 20.71
N PHE A 478 -1.12 -26.26 21.38
CA PHE A 478 -1.67 -27.21 22.34
C PHE A 478 -2.01 -28.56 21.69
N ILE A 479 -2.64 -28.54 20.51
CA ILE A 479 -3.08 -29.74 19.78
C ILE A 479 -1.91 -30.54 19.20
N PHE A 480 -1.02 -29.86 18.47
CA PHE A 480 0.03 -30.52 17.69
C PHE A 480 1.30 -30.80 18.49
N ILE A 481 1.52 -30.08 19.59
CA ILE A 481 2.78 -30.15 20.34
C ILE A 481 2.54 -30.55 21.80
N TYR A 482 1.69 -29.84 22.55
CA TYR A 482 1.59 -30.06 24.01
C TYR A 482 0.82 -31.32 24.42
N ARG A 483 -0.37 -31.56 23.87
CA ARG A 483 -1.23 -32.69 24.24
C ARG A 483 -0.60 -34.05 23.89
N PRO A 484 0.03 -34.23 22.71
CA PRO A 484 0.83 -35.43 22.42
C PRO A 484 1.99 -35.62 23.41
N LEU A 485 2.64 -34.52 23.84
CA LEU A 485 3.71 -34.54 24.85
C LEU A 485 3.21 -35.08 26.20
N GLN A 486 2.05 -34.60 26.66
CA GLN A 486 1.45 -35.04 27.92
C GLN A 486 1.07 -36.52 27.90
N LEU A 487 0.39 -36.98 26.85
CA LEU A 487 -0.04 -38.38 26.71
C LEU A 487 1.16 -39.35 26.66
N MET A 488 2.22 -39.00 25.92
CA MET A 488 3.44 -39.82 25.83
C MET A 488 4.19 -39.87 27.17
N SER A 489 4.28 -38.73 27.89
CA SER A 489 4.92 -38.68 29.22
C SER A 489 4.21 -39.56 30.24
N PHE A 490 2.87 -39.54 30.25
CA PHE A 490 2.07 -40.37 31.13
C PHE A 490 2.28 -41.85 30.82
N PHE A 491 2.30 -42.23 29.54
CA PHE A 491 2.51 -43.61 29.13
C PHE A 491 3.92 -44.12 29.47
N GLN A 492 4.97 -43.32 29.23
CA GLN A 492 6.34 -43.67 29.63
C GLN A 492 6.50 -43.79 31.15
N ILE A 493 5.85 -42.91 31.93
CA ILE A 493 5.84 -43.02 33.39
C ILE A 493 5.13 -44.30 33.82
N VAL A 494 3.98 -44.64 33.21
CA VAL A 494 3.25 -45.89 33.49
C VAL A 494 4.07 -47.12 33.12
N CYS A 495 4.76 -47.14 31.97
CA CYS A 495 5.63 -48.24 31.56
C CYS A 495 6.86 -48.38 32.46
N CYS A 496 7.55 -47.27 32.78
CA CYS A 496 8.68 -47.27 33.70
C CYS A 496 8.26 -47.73 35.11
N LEU A 497 7.09 -47.28 35.58
CA LEU A 497 6.53 -47.73 36.85
C LEU A 497 6.17 -49.21 36.79
N GLN A 498 5.57 -49.71 35.70
CA GLN A 498 5.28 -51.14 35.53
C GLN A 498 6.55 -52.00 35.46
N GLU A 499 7.62 -51.55 34.82
CA GLU A 499 8.93 -52.22 34.84
C GLU A 499 9.58 -52.17 36.21
N LEU A 500 9.50 -51.05 36.92
CA LEU A 500 9.92 -50.93 38.32
C LEU A 500 9.14 -51.87 39.23
N THR A 501 7.83 -52.03 39.05
CA THR A 501 7.03 -52.99 39.81
C THR A 501 7.45 -54.42 39.51
N LYS A 502 7.68 -54.77 38.22
CA LYS A 502 8.17 -56.09 37.80
C LYS A 502 9.58 -56.40 38.36
N HIS A 503 10.48 -55.43 38.39
CA HIS A 503 11.81 -55.59 38.99
C HIS A 503 11.77 -55.60 40.51
N ALA A 504 10.86 -54.86 41.13
CA ALA A 504 10.63 -54.88 42.58
C ALA A 504 10.00 -56.20 43.05
N ASP A 505 9.26 -56.90 42.21
CA ASP A 505 8.74 -58.25 42.51
C ASP A 505 9.86 -59.32 42.51
N ASN A 506 10.99 -59.05 41.85
CA ASN A 506 12.17 -59.93 41.83
C ASN A 506 13.18 -59.64 42.98
N LEU A 507 13.04 -58.53 43.69
CA LEU A 507 13.90 -58.16 44.82
C LEU A 507 13.33 -58.73 46.14
N GLN A 508 13.73 -59.95 46.50
CA GLN A 508 13.50 -60.52 47.83
C GLN A 508 14.41 -59.87 48.88
N VAL A 509 14.14 -58.63 49.27
CA VAL A 509 14.74 -58.08 50.51
C VAL A 509 13.62 -57.46 51.37
N PRO A 510 13.37 -57.98 52.59
CA PRO A 510 12.31 -57.52 53.46
C PRO A 510 12.79 -56.30 54.24
N HIS A 511 13.03 -55.18 53.55
CA HIS A 511 13.30 -53.91 54.22
C HIS A 511 11.99 -53.11 54.30
N THR A 512 11.57 -52.75 55.51
CA THR A 512 10.30 -52.09 55.82
C THR A 512 10.07 -50.81 55.00
N VAL A 513 11.14 -50.07 54.73
CA VAL A 513 11.10 -48.87 53.88
C VAL A 513 10.79 -49.20 52.41
N VAL A 514 11.29 -50.32 51.88
CA VAL A 514 11.04 -50.76 50.50
C VAL A 514 9.59 -51.24 50.36
N LEU A 515 9.06 -51.94 51.36
CA LEU A 515 7.65 -52.34 51.39
C LEU A 515 6.71 -51.14 51.49
N ASP A 516 7.07 -50.12 52.27
CA ASP A 516 6.26 -48.91 52.40
C ASP A 516 6.31 -48.05 51.12
N LEU A 517 7.48 -47.90 50.50
CA LEU A 517 7.61 -47.27 49.18
C LEU A 517 6.82 -48.04 48.11
N LYS A 518 6.87 -49.38 48.13
CA LYS A 518 6.08 -50.24 47.24
C LYS A 518 4.59 -50.00 47.46
N ARG A 519 4.12 -49.97 48.71
CA ARG A 519 2.70 -49.74 49.05
C ARG A 519 2.23 -48.36 48.58
N ARG A 520 3.04 -47.32 48.76
CA ARG A 520 2.75 -45.97 48.27
C ARG A 520 2.73 -45.89 46.74
N ALA A 521 3.67 -46.55 46.06
CA ALA A 521 3.70 -46.64 44.60
C ALA A 521 2.47 -47.39 44.06
N THR A 522 2.10 -48.52 44.64
CA THR A 522 0.88 -49.27 44.27
C THR A 522 -0.38 -48.46 44.54
N HIS A 523 -0.46 -47.74 45.67
CA HIS A 523 -1.58 -46.86 45.96
C HIS A 523 -1.69 -45.72 44.91
N TYR A 524 -0.57 -45.08 44.58
CA TYR A 524 -0.52 -44.04 43.56
C TYR A 524 -0.95 -44.56 42.18
N ILE A 525 -0.48 -45.74 41.77
CA ILE A 525 -0.90 -46.40 40.52
C ILE A 525 -2.41 -46.71 40.53
N ASN A 526 -2.94 -47.24 41.64
CA ASN A 526 -4.36 -47.54 41.77
C ASN A 526 -5.22 -46.27 41.75
N SER A 527 -4.76 -45.17 42.36
CA SER A 527 -5.42 -43.86 42.30
C SER A 527 -5.39 -43.29 40.88
N LEU A 528 -4.29 -43.43 40.14
CA LEU A 528 -4.22 -43.01 38.73
C LEU A 528 -5.12 -43.87 37.83
N GLN A 529 -5.18 -45.19 38.07
CA GLN A 529 -6.09 -46.08 37.35
C GLN A 529 -7.56 -45.83 37.69
N SER A 530 -7.88 -45.44 38.94
CA SER A 530 -9.25 -45.06 39.31
C SER A 530 -9.66 -43.73 38.69
N VAL A 531 -8.75 -42.76 38.64
CA VAL A 531 -8.99 -41.48 37.93
C VAL A 531 -9.17 -41.71 36.44
N SER A 532 -8.33 -42.57 35.82
CA SER A 532 -8.50 -42.98 34.41
C SER A 532 -9.84 -43.70 34.15
N LYS A 533 -10.29 -44.57 35.06
CA LYS A 533 -11.61 -45.23 34.96
C LYS A 533 -12.78 -44.27 35.19
N PHE A 534 -12.63 -43.29 36.08
CA PHE A 534 -13.66 -42.29 36.36
C PHE A 534 -13.85 -41.36 35.16
N ILE A 535 -12.76 -40.96 34.51
CA ILE A 535 -12.81 -40.17 33.27
C ILE A 535 -13.52 -40.97 32.15
N LYS A 536 -13.23 -42.28 32.00
CA LYS A 536 -13.89 -43.17 31.03
C LYS A 536 -15.40 -43.44 31.24
N HIS A 537 -15.94 -43.11 32.41
CA HIS A 537 -17.35 -43.37 32.73
C HIS A 537 -18.20 -42.11 32.85
N THR A 538 -17.57 -40.93 32.86
CA THR A 538 -18.26 -39.64 33.05
C THR A 538 -18.31 -38.80 31.77
N PHE A 539 -17.56 -39.22 30.74
CA PHE A 539 -17.62 -38.76 29.35
C PHE A 539 -17.74 -39.99 28.45
#